data_AF-A0A920L827-F1
#
_entry.id   AF-A0A920L827-F1
#
_cell.length_a   1.000
_cell.length_b   1.000
_cell.length_c   1.000
_cell.angle_alpha   90.00
_cell.angle_beta   90.00
_cell.angle_gamma   90.00
#
_symmetry.space_group_name_H-M   'P 1'
#
loop_
_entity.id
_entity.type
_entity.pdbx_description
1 polymer ?
#
loop_
_entity_poly.entity_id
_entity_poly.type
_entity_poly.pdbx_seq_one_letter_code
_entity_poly.pdbx_strand_id
1 'polypeptide(L)'
;MVVYLARSKGNDMGVTSIAIESTDQKQVKEIPTDGLFIAIGHNPNTEIFKGHLSMDNEGYLEVNPNKTEYATQCDKAGILLQVM
;
A
#
# COMPACT_ATOMS: atom_id res chain seq x y z
N MET A 1 9.46 7.39 -16.80
CA MET A 1 8.92 6.21 -16.09
C MET A 1 7.68 5.77 -16.84
N VAL A 2 7.71 4.62 -17.52
CA VAL A 2 6.51 4.05 -18.16
C VAL A 2 5.81 3.20 -17.11
N VAL A 3 4.56 3.51 -16.81
CA VAL A 3 3.73 2.72 -15.90
C VAL A 3 2.98 1.69 -16.74
N TYR A 4 2.81 0.48 -16.20
CA TYR A 4 2.04 -0.57 -16.85
C TYR A 4 0.85 -0.95 -15.99
N LEU A 5 -0.33 -1.05 -16.62
CA LEU A 5 -1.46 -1.72 -16.01
C LEU A 5 -1.31 -3.22 -16.27
N ALA A 6 -1.37 -4.05 -15.22
CA ALA A 6 -1.24 -5.50 -15.35
C ALA A 6 -2.57 -6.20 -15.02
N ARG A 7 -2.96 -7.16 -15.84
CA ARG A 7 -4.09 -8.08 -15.60
C ARG A 7 -3.58 -9.51 -15.65
N SER A 8 -3.83 -10.31 -14.62
CA SER A 8 -3.54 -11.76 -14.66
C SER A 8 -4.62 -12.50 -15.44
N LYS A 9 -4.20 -13.54 -16.17
CA LYS A 9 -5.07 -14.56 -16.75
C LYS A 9 -4.65 -15.92 -16.23
N GLY A 10 -5.61 -16.81 -16.06
CA GLY A 10 -5.36 -18.12 -15.49
C GLY A 10 -6.55 -19.06 -15.67
N ASN A 11 -6.38 -20.30 -15.22
CA ASN A 11 -7.42 -21.32 -15.13
C ASN A 11 -7.51 -21.83 -13.68
N ASP A 12 -8.25 -22.92 -13.45
CA ASP A 12 -8.41 -23.51 -12.12
C ASP A 12 -7.10 -23.93 -11.45
N MET A 13 -6.00 -24.08 -12.21
CA MET A 13 -4.66 -24.42 -11.69
C MET A 13 -3.78 -23.20 -11.40
N GLY A 14 -4.18 -21.99 -11.78
CA GLY A 14 -3.43 -20.75 -11.47
C GLY A 14 -3.20 -19.84 -12.67
N VAL A 15 -2.23 -18.91 -12.50
CA VAL A 15 -1.86 -17.90 -13.52
C VAL A 15 -1.14 -18.58 -14.68
N THR A 16 -1.46 -18.17 -15.91
CA THR A 16 -0.84 -18.66 -17.15
C THR A 16 -0.25 -17.55 -18.00
N SER A 17 -0.74 -16.31 -17.84
CA SER A 17 -0.19 -15.14 -18.50
C SER A 17 -0.56 -13.85 -17.77
N ILE A 18 0.15 -12.79 -18.09
CA ILE A 18 -0.20 -11.41 -17.72
C ILE A 18 -0.38 -10.59 -19.00
N ALA A 19 -1.40 -9.73 -19.02
CA ALA A 19 -1.54 -8.68 -20.00
C ALA A 19 -1.05 -7.37 -19.40
N ILE A 20 -0.08 -6.73 -20.04
CA ILE A 20 0.45 -5.42 -19.66
C ILE A 20 0.01 -4.37 -20.67
N GLU A 21 -0.46 -3.22 -20.20
CA GLU A 21 -0.83 -2.07 -21.03
C GLU A 21 0.06 -0.87 -20.67
N SER A 22 0.74 -0.33 -21.69
CA SER A 22 1.57 0.86 -21.51
C SER A 22 0.70 2.10 -21.31
N THR A 23 0.94 2.88 -20.25
CA THR A 23 0.10 4.07 -19.95
C THR A 23 0.26 5.23 -20.94
N ASP A 24 1.34 5.24 -21.74
CA ASP A 24 1.64 6.28 -22.73
C ASP A 24 1.05 5.97 -24.13
N GLN A 25 1.15 4.72 -24.55
CA GLN A 25 0.88 4.27 -25.93
C GLN A 25 -0.35 3.37 -26.02
N LYS A 26 -0.95 2.96 -24.88
CA LYS A 26 -2.10 2.04 -24.79
C LYS A 26 -1.91 0.72 -25.54
N GLN A 27 -0.67 0.35 -25.83
CA GLN A 27 -0.34 -0.93 -26.42
C GLN A 27 -0.44 -2.02 -25.36
N VAL A 28 -1.17 -3.09 -25.69
CA VAL A 28 -1.32 -4.26 -24.84
C VAL A 28 -0.38 -5.35 -25.31
N LYS A 29 0.41 -5.90 -24.39
CA LYS A 29 1.27 -7.06 -24.63
C LYS A 29 0.91 -8.17 -23.66
N GLU A 30 0.82 -9.39 -24.18
CA GLU A 30 0.63 -10.59 -23.36
C GLU A 30 1.97 -11.29 -23.12
N ILE A 31 2.21 -11.67 -21.87
CA ILE A 31 3.44 -12.33 -21.43
C ILE A 31 3.05 -13.64 -20.73
N PRO A 32 3.39 -14.81 -21.30
CA PRO A 32 3.22 -16.09 -20.63
C PRO A 32 4.04 -16.13 -19.32
N THR A 33 3.40 -16.53 -18.22
CA THR A 33 4.06 -16.64 -16.92
C THR A 33 3.20 -17.48 -15.98
N ASP A 34 3.84 -18.16 -15.04
CA ASP A 34 3.16 -19.01 -14.04
C ASP A 34 2.80 -18.24 -12.76
N GLY A 35 3.19 -16.95 -12.64
CA GLY A 35 2.98 -16.17 -11.42
C GLY A 35 3.12 -14.66 -11.57
N LEU A 36 2.48 -13.92 -10.66
CA LEU A 36 2.51 -12.46 -10.60
C LEU A 36 2.68 -12.00 -9.14
N PHE A 37 3.70 -11.18 -8.88
CA PHE A 37 3.97 -10.58 -7.57
C PHE A 37 3.71 -9.07 -7.63
N ILE A 38 2.85 -8.57 -6.76
CA ILE A 38 2.50 -7.14 -6.68
C ILE A 38 3.29 -6.49 -5.54
N ALA A 39 4.17 -5.55 -5.87
CA ALA A 39 5.04 -4.85 -4.92
C ALA A 39 4.90 -3.33 -5.09
N ILE A 40 3.68 -2.81 -4.86
CA ILE A 40 3.34 -1.38 -5.03
C ILE A 40 3.44 -0.56 -3.74
N GLY A 41 3.96 -1.14 -2.66
CA GLY A 41 4.07 -0.55 -1.34
C GLY A 41 3.12 -1.17 -0.32
N HIS A 42 3.11 -0.61 0.89
CA HIS A 42 2.26 -1.05 1.99
C HIS A 42 1.34 0.10 2.40
N ASN A 43 0.08 -0.23 2.66
CA ASN A 43 -0.80 0.68 3.38
C ASN A 43 -0.61 0.43 4.88
N PRO A 44 -0.60 1.48 5.72
CA PRO A 44 -0.56 1.31 7.16
C PRO A 44 -1.84 0.60 7.65
N ASN A 45 -1.70 -0.31 8.62
CA ASN A 45 -2.81 -1.08 9.20
C ASN A 45 -3.57 -0.25 10.26
N THR A 46 -4.10 0.90 9.85
CA THR A 46 -4.63 1.94 10.76
C THR A 46 -6.12 2.22 10.54
N GLU A 47 -6.77 1.51 9.63
CA GLU A 47 -8.18 1.66 9.26
C GLU A 47 -9.13 1.71 10.48
N ILE A 48 -8.88 0.86 11.48
CA ILE A 48 -9.71 0.76 12.70
C ILE A 48 -9.68 2.01 13.58
N PHE A 49 -8.70 2.90 13.37
CA PHE A 49 -8.53 4.12 14.16
C PHE A 49 -9.08 5.38 13.48
N LYS A 50 -9.63 5.24 12.26
CA LYS A 50 -10.22 6.36 11.52
C LYS A 50 -11.32 7.05 12.33
N GLY A 51 -11.22 8.38 12.45
CA GLY A 51 -12.14 9.19 13.25
C GLY A 51 -11.92 9.09 14.77
N HIS A 52 -11.00 8.23 15.23
CA HIS A 52 -10.65 8.08 16.64
C HIS A 52 -9.28 8.65 16.99
N LEU A 53 -8.31 8.60 16.08
CA LEU A 53 -6.98 9.18 16.23
C LEU A 53 -6.67 10.09 15.05
N SER A 54 -5.83 11.10 15.27
CA SER A 54 -5.30 11.93 14.18
C SER A 54 -4.47 11.09 13.22
N MET A 55 -4.70 11.30 11.93
CA MET A 55 -4.04 10.59 10.85
C MET A 55 -3.65 11.56 9.75
N ASP A 56 -2.52 11.31 9.10
CA ASP A 56 -2.13 12.08 7.93
C ASP A 56 -2.94 11.65 6.68
N ASN A 57 -2.70 12.33 5.56
CA ASN A 57 -3.39 12.06 4.30
C ASN A 57 -3.02 10.70 3.68
N GLU A 58 -1.94 10.06 4.13
CA GLU A 58 -1.47 8.75 3.68
C GLU A 58 -2.00 7.62 4.59
N GLY A 59 -2.67 7.97 5.69
CA GLY A 59 -3.27 7.04 6.63
C GLY A 59 -2.34 6.63 7.78
N TYR A 60 -1.19 7.27 7.97
CA TYR A 60 -0.36 7.03 9.16
C TYR A 60 -0.94 7.74 10.38
N LEU A 61 -0.74 7.16 11.56
CA LEU A 61 -1.09 7.80 12.82
C LEU A 61 -0.13 8.96 13.09
N GLU A 62 -0.66 10.14 13.37
CA GLU A 62 0.14 11.29 13.76
C GLU A 62 0.64 11.14 15.20
N VAL A 63 1.91 11.50 15.40
CA VAL A 63 2.55 11.57 16.72
C VAL A 63 3.19 12.94 16.92
N ASN A 64 3.63 13.24 18.14
CA ASN A 64 4.28 14.51 18.47
C ASN A 64 5.82 14.36 18.57
N PRO A 65 6.57 14.34 17.46
CA PRO A 65 8.02 14.09 17.49
C PRO A 65 8.81 15.17 18.25
N ASN A 66 8.24 16.37 18.41
CA ASN A 66 8.89 17.49 19.11
C ASN A 66 8.80 17.41 20.65
N LYS A 67 8.07 16.42 21.21
CA LYS A 67 8.04 16.17 22.65
C LYS A 67 9.03 15.07 22.99
N THR A 68 10.19 15.46 23.53
CA THR A 68 11.32 14.56 23.83
C THR A 68 10.96 13.42 24.79
N GLU A 69 9.99 13.63 25.69
CA GLU A 69 9.52 12.63 26.66
C GLU A 69 8.40 11.71 26.13
N TYR A 70 7.67 12.10 25.08
CA TYR A 70 6.50 11.37 24.57
C TYR A 70 6.41 11.41 23.03
N ALA A 71 7.54 11.14 22.36
CA ALA A 71 7.65 11.29 20.90
C ALA A 71 6.69 10.40 20.10
N THR A 72 6.25 9.27 20.69
CA THR A 72 5.33 8.31 20.07
C THR A 72 3.86 8.50 20.47
N GLN A 73 3.55 9.52 21.25
CA GLN A 73 2.18 9.77 21.72
C GLN A 73 1.30 10.34 20.60
N CYS A 74 0.14 9.70 20.41
CA CYS A 74 -0.93 10.17 19.53
C CYS A 74 -1.67 11.39 20.10
N ASP A 75 -2.70 11.88 19.41
CA ASP A 75 -3.53 13.01 19.84
C ASP A 75 -4.25 12.77 21.19
N LYS A 76 -4.51 11.51 21.54
CA LYS A 76 -5.12 11.11 22.81
C LYS A 76 -4.10 10.64 23.84
N ALA A 77 -4.19 11.19 25.05
CA ALA A 77 -3.31 10.83 26.16
C ALA A 77 -3.38 9.35 26.51
N GLY A 78 -2.22 8.73 26.70
CA GLY A 78 -2.07 7.30 27.01
C GLY A 78 -2.08 6.37 25.79
N ILE A 79 -2.34 6.88 24.58
CA ILE A 79 -2.24 6.11 23.34
C ILE A 79 -0.87 6.38 22.71
N LEU A 80 -0.04 5.34 22.65
CA LEU A 80 1.32 5.39 22.11
C LEU A 80 1.43 4.51 20.87
N LEU A 81 2.05 5.04 19.82
CA LEU A 81 2.44 4.26 18.66
C LEU A 81 3.67 3.43 19.01
N GLN A 82 3.54 2.10 18.99
CA GLN A 82 4.67 1.21 19.19
C GLN A 82 5.43 1.04 17.87
N VAL A 83 6.73 1.34 17.90
CA VAL A 83 7.66 0.99 16.82
C VAL A 83 8.22 -0.40 17.15
N MET A 84 8.05 -1.37 16.25
CA MET A 84 8.62 -2.73 16.39
C MET A 84 10.02 -2.81 15.78
#